data_AF-A0A7Y5FUK7-F1
#
_entry.id   AF-A0A7Y5FUK7-F1
#
_cell.length_a   1.000
_cell.length_b   1.000
_cell.length_c   1.000
_cell.angle_alpha   90.00
_cell.angle_beta   90.00
_cell.angle_gamma   90.00
#
_symmetry.space_group_name_H-M   'P 1'
#
loop_
_entity.id
_entity.type
_entity.pdbx_description
1 polymer ?
#
loop_
_entity_poly.entity_id
_entity_poly.type
_entity_poly.pdbx_seq_one_letter_code
_entity_poly.pdbx_strand_id
1 'polypeptide(L)'
;MKRSIAITKVMGIASGVAKQKIVSELLNPVAGEFYTLCREYPESFNGIQFTTENVRVARLGDEEIADIASSRQSQAYLDLIMSTVLEMTSHEEVCLHAVVAGGRRTLSVYLAMVMQLLARPQDRMYHLFVEPWEAETNSDFYFPTRDSRLMTTYDGRAFDAKDVRVDLVEIPFLHLRPRVPAELLASPDYQSILTWVQREVDVAPQLLPLSIDAHRHCIFIGAIPISLEPVELAIYWYFAETSAKRPERVAREDYGRYFEKPKADGHFSRHASGCMKRLYETLVQRDEMRGRFLKAFNKESRLALEHLRPHFSNIKRKICEKFPEEDFNRWYVISTIGPRGDTCYGIRLDREFIRLPERRL
;
A
#
# COMPACT_ATOMS: atom_id res chain seq x y z
N MET A 1 -14.32 21.23 -5.45
CA MET A 1 -13.80 22.05 -4.34
C MET A 1 -12.28 21.89 -4.33
N LYS A 2 -11.51 22.89 -4.77
CA LYS A 2 -10.03 22.81 -4.70
C LYS A 2 -9.65 22.75 -3.21
N ARG A 3 -9.07 21.63 -2.75
CA ARG A 3 -8.53 21.54 -1.39
C ARG A 3 -7.26 22.37 -1.35
N SER A 4 -7.23 23.43 -0.55
CA SER A 4 -6.01 24.17 -0.25
C SER A 4 -5.10 23.30 0.62
N ILE A 5 -3.84 23.15 0.23
CA ILE A 5 -2.81 22.50 1.06
C ILE A 5 -2.21 23.59 1.94
N ALA A 6 -2.29 23.43 3.27
CA ALA A 6 -1.65 24.35 4.20
C ALA A 6 -0.15 24.03 4.27
N ILE A 7 0.69 24.90 3.72
CA ILE A 7 2.14 24.77 3.76
C ILE A 7 2.68 25.64 4.89
N THR A 8 3.45 25.06 5.81
CA THR A 8 4.09 25.78 6.91
C THR A 8 5.60 25.85 6.78
N LYS A 9 6.20 24.93 6.03
CA LYS A 9 7.64 24.82 5.82
C LYS A 9 7.96 24.23 4.45
N VAL A 10 8.98 24.76 3.80
CA VAL A 10 9.52 24.25 2.53
C VAL A 10 10.93 23.76 2.76
N MET A 11 11.27 22.61 2.19
CA MET A 11 12.58 22.00 2.28
C MET A 11 13.08 21.68 0.87
N GLY A 12 14.29 22.12 0.57
CA GLY A 12 14.93 21.88 -0.72
C GLY A 12 16.09 20.91 -0.59
N ILE A 13 16.20 19.95 -1.50
CA ILE A 13 17.41 19.15 -1.69
C ILE A 13 17.96 19.49 -3.06
N ALA A 14 19.17 20.05 -3.11
CA ALA A 14 19.72 20.65 -4.31
C ALA A 14 21.22 20.35 -4.45
N SER A 15 21.76 20.51 -5.65
CA SER A 15 23.22 20.61 -5.83
C SER A 15 23.77 21.89 -5.22
N GLY A 16 25.07 21.94 -4.92
CA GLY A 16 25.69 23.16 -4.39
C GLY A 16 25.49 24.37 -5.32
N VAL A 17 25.61 24.17 -6.63
CA VAL A 17 25.33 25.23 -7.63
C VAL A 17 23.86 25.65 -7.60
N ALA A 18 22.94 24.69 -7.52
CA ALA A 18 21.52 25.00 -7.45
C ALA A 18 21.12 25.69 -6.12
N LYS A 19 21.75 25.34 -4.99
CA LYS A 19 21.57 26.04 -3.71
C LYS A 19 21.97 27.50 -3.83
N GLN A 20 23.10 27.82 -4.46
CA GLN A 20 23.52 29.21 -4.68
C GLN A 20 22.44 30.00 -5.43
N LYS A 21 21.88 29.42 -6.51
CA LYS A 21 20.77 30.02 -7.26
C LYS A 21 19.51 30.22 -6.41
N ILE A 22 19.08 29.18 -5.68
CA ILE A 22 17.92 29.28 -4.77
C ILE A 22 18.14 30.42 -3.77
N VAL A 23 19.33 30.55 -3.21
CA VAL A 23 19.65 31.59 -2.24
C VAL A 23 19.62 32.98 -2.89
N SER A 24 20.22 33.15 -4.07
CA SER A 24 20.31 34.46 -4.73
C SER A 24 19.01 34.91 -5.38
N GLU A 25 18.23 34.00 -5.95
CA GLU A 25 17.04 34.30 -6.76
C GLU A 25 15.75 34.18 -5.94
N LEU A 26 15.64 33.20 -5.05
CA LEU A 26 14.41 32.99 -4.28
C LEU A 26 14.50 33.61 -2.88
N LEU A 27 15.61 33.37 -2.17
CA LEU A 27 15.75 33.69 -0.75
C LEU A 27 16.50 35.01 -0.47
N ASN A 28 16.79 35.80 -1.50
CA ASN A 28 17.39 37.12 -1.31
C ASN A 28 16.44 38.03 -0.51
N PRO A 29 16.88 38.61 0.63
CA PRO A 29 15.98 39.40 1.48
C PRO A 29 15.37 40.64 0.83
N VAL A 30 16.02 41.16 -0.24
CA VAL A 30 15.59 42.38 -0.93
C VAL A 30 14.75 42.06 -2.17
N ALA A 31 15.25 41.15 -3.02
CA ALA A 31 14.68 40.91 -4.35
C ALA A 31 14.24 39.46 -4.60
N GLY A 32 14.23 38.61 -3.56
CA GLY A 32 13.93 37.18 -3.70
C GLY A 32 12.50 36.90 -4.14
N GLU A 33 12.35 36.08 -5.18
CA GLU A 33 11.05 35.78 -5.80
C GLU A 33 10.11 34.99 -4.88
N PHE A 34 10.63 34.25 -3.89
CA PHE A 34 9.79 33.65 -2.85
C PHE A 34 9.07 34.71 -2.01
N TYR A 35 9.76 35.79 -1.64
CA TYR A 35 9.12 36.88 -0.89
C TYR A 35 8.18 37.69 -1.78
N THR A 36 8.47 37.81 -3.08
CA THR A 36 7.53 38.39 -4.05
C THR A 36 6.25 37.57 -4.13
N LEU A 37 6.34 36.24 -4.25
CA LEU A 37 5.18 35.35 -4.22
C LEU A 37 4.34 35.54 -2.94
N CYS A 38 4.99 35.59 -1.77
CA CYS A 38 4.30 35.79 -0.49
C CYS A 38 3.57 37.14 -0.40
N ARG A 39 4.13 38.21 -1.00
CA ARG A 39 3.48 39.52 -1.07
C ARG A 39 2.34 39.56 -2.08
N GLU A 40 2.48 38.86 -3.20
CA GLU A 40 1.48 38.79 -4.26
C GLU A 40 0.24 37.99 -3.81
N TYR A 41 0.45 36.90 -3.04
CA TYR A 41 -0.60 35.97 -2.59
C TYR A 41 -0.62 35.78 -1.07
N PRO A 42 -0.85 36.86 -0.28
CA PRO A 42 -0.72 36.82 1.18
C PRO A 42 -1.77 35.93 1.86
N GLU A 43 -2.94 35.71 1.24
CA GLU A 43 -3.97 34.82 1.76
C GLU A 43 -3.59 33.34 1.72
N SER A 44 -2.64 32.96 0.84
CA SER A 44 -2.22 31.57 0.63
C SER A 44 -0.81 31.29 1.17
N PHE A 45 0.08 32.29 1.17
CA PHE A 45 1.50 32.13 1.48
C PHE A 45 1.95 32.99 2.66
N ASN A 46 1.25 32.88 3.79
CA ASN A 46 1.62 33.55 5.03
C ASN A 46 2.37 32.61 5.99
N GLY A 47 3.46 33.10 6.60
CA GLY A 47 4.17 32.39 7.68
C GLY A 47 4.93 31.12 7.26
N ILE A 48 5.22 30.95 5.96
CA ILE A 48 5.96 29.79 5.46
C ILE A 48 7.44 29.91 5.84
N GLN A 49 7.95 28.90 6.53
CA GLN A 49 9.38 28.77 6.81
C GLN A 49 10.10 28.23 5.57
N PHE A 50 10.80 29.11 4.87
CA PHE A 50 11.74 28.74 3.82
C PHE A 50 12.97 29.62 3.89
N THR A 51 14.04 29.08 4.47
CA THR A 51 15.31 29.76 4.69
C THR A 51 16.46 28.99 4.05
N THR A 52 17.66 29.58 4.06
CA THR A 52 18.84 28.95 3.45
C THR A 52 19.21 27.64 4.13
N GLU A 53 18.93 27.50 5.43
CA GLU A 53 19.12 26.28 6.23
C GLU A 53 18.17 25.16 5.82
N ASN A 54 17.05 25.49 5.18
CA ASN A 54 16.11 24.50 4.65
C ASN A 54 16.54 23.92 3.29
N VAL A 55 17.58 24.50 2.67
CA VAL A 55 18.15 24.02 1.42
C VAL A 55 19.38 23.15 1.72
N ARG A 56 19.16 21.84 1.72
CA ARG A 56 20.18 20.83 2.03
C ARG A 56 20.93 20.41 0.77
N VAL A 57 22.24 20.22 0.93
CA VAL A 57 23.17 19.75 -0.12
C VAL A 57 23.95 18.58 0.46
N ALA A 58 24.09 17.51 -0.31
CA ALA A 58 24.84 16.34 0.14
C ALA A 58 26.33 16.67 0.23
N ARG A 59 27.03 16.02 1.17
CA ARG A 59 28.45 16.26 1.45
C ARG A 59 29.28 14.99 1.29
N LEU A 60 30.56 15.16 0.94
CA LEU A 60 31.58 14.12 1.03
C LEU A 60 32.69 14.64 1.94
N GLY A 61 32.75 14.12 3.17
CA GLY A 61 33.53 14.76 4.23
C GLY A 61 32.94 16.12 4.56
N ASP A 62 33.78 17.15 4.59
CA ASP A 62 33.37 18.52 4.92
C ASP A 62 32.89 19.34 3.71
N GLU A 63 33.04 18.80 2.49
CA GLU A 63 32.73 19.54 1.26
C GLU A 63 31.31 19.27 0.75
N GLU A 64 30.58 20.34 0.41
CA GLU A 64 29.31 20.27 -0.31
C GLU A 64 29.52 19.86 -1.77
N ILE A 65 28.69 18.93 -2.25
CA ILE A 65 28.75 18.47 -3.64
C ILE A 65 28.20 19.57 -4.54
N ALA A 66 29.09 20.29 -5.22
CA ALA A 66 28.74 21.34 -6.18
C ALA A 66 27.78 20.82 -7.26
N ASP A 67 28.08 19.65 -7.82
CA ASP A 67 27.25 18.99 -8.81
C ASP A 67 27.47 17.46 -8.83
N ILE A 68 26.44 16.70 -9.23
CA ILE A 68 26.50 15.23 -9.23
C ILE A 68 27.21 14.75 -10.51
N ALA A 69 28.40 14.16 -10.36
CA ALA A 69 29.22 13.67 -11.47
C ALA A 69 29.79 12.24 -11.24
N SER A 70 29.46 11.59 -10.12
CA SER A 70 29.95 10.24 -9.80
C SER A 70 28.94 9.42 -8.99
N SER A 71 29.07 8.10 -9.01
CA SER A 71 28.21 7.19 -8.23
C SER A 71 28.30 7.46 -6.73
N ARG A 72 29.48 7.80 -6.21
CA ARG A 72 29.69 8.14 -4.79
C ARG A 72 28.92 9.39 -4.39
N GLN A 73 28.96 10.44 -5.23
CA GLN A 73 28.17 11.65 -5.01
C GLN A 73 26.68 11.35 -5.11
N SER A 74 26.27 10.52 -6.08
CA SER A 74 24.88 10.09 -6.25
C SER A 74 24.35 9.38 -5.00
N GLN A 75 25.14 8.46 -4.42
CA GLN A 75 24.79 7.77 -3.18
C GLN A 75 24.64 8.75 -2.01
N ALA A 76 25.55 9.73 -1.86
CA ALA A 76 25.44 10.73 -0.81
C ALA A 76 24.13 11.55 -0.90
N TYR A 77 23.61 11.79 -2.11
CA TYR A 77 22.29 12.40 -2.27
C TYR A 77 21.15 11.48 -1.89
N LEU A 78 21.24 10.19 -2.23
CA LEU A 78 20.25 9.21 -1.81
C LEU A 78 20.19 9.11 -0.28
N ASP A 79 21.34 9.11 0.40
CA ASP A 79 21.43 9.09 1.86
C ASP A 79 20.85 10.38 2.48
N LEU A 80 21.10 11.54 1.86
CA LEU A 80 20.52 12.81 2.28
C LEU A 80 18.98 12.84 2.12
N ILE A 81 18.46 12.31 1.01
CA ILE A 81 17.02 12.21 0.77
C ILE A 81 16.39 11.24 1.78
N MET A 82 16.98 10.06 1.96
CA MET A 82 16.54 9.07 2.95
C MET A 82 16.45 9.65 4.36
N SER A 83 17.54 10.27 4.84
CA SER A 83 17.57 10.88 6.17
C SER A 83 16.57 12.02 6.32
N THR A 84 16.40 12.87 5.31
CA THR A 84 15.44 13.98 5.33
C THR A 84 13.99 13.48 5.37
N VAL A 85 13.63 12.50 4.53
CA VAL A 85 12.28 11.93 4.54
C VAL A 85 12.02 11.17 5.83
N LEU A 86 13.01 10.42 6.35
CA LEU A 86 12.88 9.72 7.62
C LEU A 86 12.62 10.70 8.78
N GLU A 87 13.43 11.75 8.89
CA GLU A 87 13.28 12.81 9.88
C GLU A 87 11.85 13.37 9.85
N MET A 88 11.38 13.81 8.68
CA MET A 88 10.02 14.37 8.53
C MET A 88 8.92 13.39 8.88
N THR A 89 9.07 12.13 8.48
CA THR A 89 8.05 11.10 8.70
C THR A 89 8.06 10.53 10.11
N SER A 90 9.05 10.87 10.93
CA SER A 90 9.08 10.54 12.36
C SER A 90 8.12 11.38 13.20
N HIS A 91 7.71 12.54 12.68
CA HIS A 91 6.79 13.48 13.32
C HIS A 91 5.34 13.24 12.87
N GLU A 92 4.49 12.68 13.74
CA GLU A 92 3.09 12.34 13.39
C GLU A 92 2.26 13.55 12.94
N GLU A 93 2.56 14.73 13.48
CA GLU A 93 1.90 16.00 13.19
C GLU A 93 2.29 16.62 11.84
N VAL A 94 3.40 16.15 11.24
CA VAL A 94 3.86 16.62 9.93
C VAL A 94 3.17 15.82 8.85
N CYS A 95 2.69 16.47 7.79
CA CYS A 95 2.24 15.81 6.56
C CYS A 95 3.20 16.20 5.44
N LEU A 96 3.89 15.23 4.85
CA LEU A 96 4.88 15.47 3.81
C LEU A 96 4.21 15.58 2.45
N HIS A 97 4.49 16.69 1.75
CA HIS A 97 4.09 16.92 0.37
C HIS A 97 5.34 17.01 -0.50
N ALA A 98 5.68 15.91 -1.18
CA ALA A 98 6.88 15.79 -2.00
C ALA A 98 6.60 16.14 -3.46
N VAL A 99 7.41 17.01 -4.07
CA VAL A 99 7.28 17.37 -5.49
C VAL A 99 8.45 16.79 -6.27
N VAL A 100 8.16 15.91 -7.23
CA VAL A 100 9.16 15.25 -8.09
C VAL A 100 9.25 15.91 -9.47
N ALA A 101 9.43 17.22 -9.47
CA ALA A 101 9.52 18.07 -10.67
C ALA A 101 10.82 18.89 -10.72
N GLY A 102 11.86 18.49 -9.98
CA GLY A 102 13.14 19.21 -9.94
C GLY A 102 14.01 18.99 -11.19
N GLY A 103 14.80 20.00 -11.56
CA GLY A 103 15.64 19.99 -12.77
C GLY A 103 16.72 18.90 -12.82
N ARG A 104 17.19 18.41 -11.67
CA ARG A 104 18.09 17.24 -11.58
C ARG A 104 17.27 15.96 -11.51
N ARG A 105 16.97 15.38 -12.68
CA ARG A 105 16.14 14.16 -12.84
C ARG A 105 16.47 13.05 -11.85
N THR A 106 17.75 12.78 -11.60
CA THR A 106 18.21 11.76 -10.65
C THR A 106 17.68 11.99 -9.23
N LEU A 107 17.65 13.24 -8.75
CA LEU A 107 17.15 13.56 -7.40
C LEU A 107 15.64 13.36 -7.32
N SER A 108 14.89 13.73 -8.36
CA SER A 108 13.45 13.47 -8.45
C SER A 108 13.15 11.96 -8.41
N VAL A 109 13.94 11.15 -9.11
CA VAL A 109 13.83 9.68 -9.09
C VAL A 109 14.12 9.13 -7.70
N TYR A 110 15.20 9.57 -7.05
CA TYR A 110 15.52 9.13 -5.69
C TYR A 110 14.47 9.54 -4.68
N LEU A 111 13.95 10.76 -4.74
CA LEU A 111 12.85 11.19 -3.87
C LEU A 111 11.62 10.28 -4.07
N ALA A 112 11.26 9.95 -5.31
CA ALA A 112 10.14 9.04 -5.58
C ALA A 112 10.36 7.63 -5.04
N MET A 113 11.58 7.09 -5.16
CA MET A 113 11.94 5.78 -4.60
C MET A 113 11.87 5.79 -3.07
N VAL A 114 12.45 6.80 -2.43
CA VAL A 114 12.46 6.95 -0.97
C VAL A 114 11.05 7.15 -0.42
N MET A 115 10.21 7.95 -1.09
CA MET A 115 8.81 8.15 -0.70
C MET A 115 8.04 6.82 -0.67
N GLN A 116 8.26 5.91 -1.63
CA GLN A 116 7.60 4.60 -1.61
C GLN A 116 7.98 3.76 -0.38
N LEU A 117 9.22 3.89 0.09
CA LEU A 117 9.73 3.15 1.24
C LEU A 117 9.32 3.77 2.57
N LEU A 118 9.36 5.10 2.67
CA LEU A 118 9.32 5.79 3.96
C LEU A 118 8.10 6.67 4.18
N ALA A 119 7.34 7.03 3.15
CA ALA A 119 6.17 7.86 3.33
C ALA A 119 5.03 7.09 4.01
N ARG A 120 4.23 7.82 4.79
CA ARG A 120 3.08 7.31 5.53
C ARG A 120 1.78 7.55 4.75
N PRO A 121 0.67 6.90 5.12
CA PRO A 121 -0.59 7.04 4.38
C PRO A 121 -1.15 8.46 4.25
N GLN A 122 -0.74 9.41 5.11
CA GLN A 122 -1.12 10.83 4.98
C GLN A 122 -0.23 11.61 4.00
N ASP A 123 0.99 11.16 3.77
CA ASP A 123 1.98 11.86 2.95
C ASP A 123 1.62 11.72 1.46
N ARG A 124 2.03 12.70 0.64
CA ARG A 124 1.63 12.80 -0.77
C ARG A 124 2.83 13.13 -1.65
N MET A 125 2.79 12.63 -2.88
CA MET A 125 3.80 12.90 -3.90
C MET A 125 3.11 13.50 -5.13
N TYR A 126 3.72 14.51 -5.72
CA TYR A 126 3.14 15.28 -6.82
C TYR A 126 4.12 15.50 -7.96
N HIS A 127 3.56 15.60 -9.15
CA HIS A 127 4.17 16.25 -10.31
C HIS A 127 3.53 17.62 -10.54
N LEU A 128 4.22 18.49 -11.26
CA LEU A 128 3.73 19.80 -11.66
C LEU A 128 3.66 19.86 -13.19
N PHE A 129 2.55 20.36 -13.73
CA PHE A 129 2.45 20.78 -15.12
C PHE A 129 2.30 22.29 -15.19
N VAL A 130 3.04 22.93 -16.10
CA VAL A 130 2.99 24.38 -16.33
C VAL A 130 2.58 24.61 -17.78
N GLU A 131 1.49 25.36 -17.97
CA GLU A 131 1.00 25.75 -19.29
C GLU A 131 0.98 27.28 -19.43
N PRO A 132 1.53 27.85 -20.51
CA PRO A 132 2.17 27.18 -21.65
C PRO A 132 3.56 26.59 -21.30
N TRP A 133 4.02 25.61 -22.09
CA TRP A 133 5.33 24.94 -21.88
C TRP A 133 6.50 25.95 -21.89
N GLU A 134 6.34 27.02 -22.66
CA GLU A 134 7.23 28.17 -22.74
C GLU A 134 7.55 28.78 -21.37
N ALA A 135 6.58 28.77 -20.44
CA ALA A 135 6.78 29.27 -19.08
C ALA A 135 7.65 28.34 -18.24
N GLU A 136 7.54 27.01 -18.40
CA GLU A 136 8.33 26.03 -17.65
C GLU A 136 9.84 26.15 -17.92
N THR A 137 10.21 26.55 -19.13
CA THR A 137 11.61 26.66 -19.56
C THR A 137 12.17 28.08 -19.51
N ASN A 138 11.36 29.06 -19.12
CA ASN A 138 11.80 30.43 -18.98
C ASN A 138 12.45 30.64 -17.61
N SER A 139 13.73 31.01 -17.58
CA SER A 139 14.48 31.24 -16.34
C SER A 139 13.95 32.38 -15.48
N ASP A 140 13.22 33.32 -16.08
CA ASP A 140 12.70 34.49 -15.38
C ASP A 140 11.31 34.24 -14.77
N PHE A 141 10.69 33.09 -15.08
CA PHE A 141 9.34 32.73 -14.62
C PHE A 141 9.42 31.88 -13.35
N TYR A 142 8.76 32.35 -12.28
CA TYR A 142 8.76 31.67 -10.97
C TYR A 142 7.35 31.28 -10.50
N PHE A 143 6.35 32.11 -10.78
CA PHE A 143 4.95 31.86 -10.42
C PHE A 143 4.02 32.72 -11.29
N PRO A 144 2.73 32.32 -11.46
CA PRO A 144 1.75 33.15 -12.15
C PRO A 144 1.48 34.45 -11.39
N THR A 145 1.61 35.61 -12.02
CA THR A 145 1.37 36.92 -11.39
C THR A 145 -0.12 37.26 -11.33
N ARG A 146 -0.54 38.18 -10.46
CA ARG A 146 -1.94 38.65 -10.46
C ARG A 146 -2.21 39.63 -11.59
N ASP A 147 -1.24 40.51 -11.81
CA ASP A 147 -1.26 41.50 -12.87
C ASP A 147 -0.45 41.04 -14.08
N SER A 148 -0.75 41.64 -15.23
CA SER A 148 -0.09 41.33 -16.49
C SER A 148 1.42 41.56 -16.38
N ARG A 149 2.20 40.53 -16.67
CA ARG A 149 3.67 40.59 -16.78
C ARG A 149 4.06 39.82 -18.03
N LEU A 150 4.22 40.57 -19.12
CA LEU A 150 4.66 40.00 -20.39
C LEU A 150 6.10 39.48 -20.27
N MET A 151 6.27 38.24 -20.67
CA MET A 151 7.54 37.53 -20.70
C MET A 151 7.83 37.08 -22.11
N THR A 152 9.11 37.01 -22.46
CA THR A 152 9.55 36.57 -23.79
C THR A 152 10.39 35.31 -23.64
N THR A 153 10.10 34.31 -24.46
CA THR A 153 10.89 33.08 -24.55
C THR A 153 12.19 33.31 -25.31
N TYR A 154 13.09 32.32 -25.25
CA TYR A 154 14.32 32.35 -26.04
C TYR A 154 14.07 32.43 -27.56
N ASP A 155 12.98 31.83 -28.06
CA ASP A 155 12.59 31.88 -29.48
C ASP A 155 11.75 33.12 -29.86
N GLY A 156 11.60 34.08 -28.95
CA GLY A 156 10.96 35.38 -29.21
C GLY A 156 9.43 35.38 -29.11
N ARG A 157 8.81 34.30 -28.65
CA ARG A 157 7.36 34.26 -28.37
C ARG A 157 7.08 34.98 -27.06
N ALA A 158 5.99 35.75 -27.03
CA ALA A 158 5.53 36.39 -25.82
C ALA A 158 4.42 35.56 -25.16
N PHE A 159 4.44 35.47 -23.83
CA PHE A 159 3.32 35.00 -23.02
C PHE A 159 3.16 35.92 -21.81
N ASP A 160 1.97 35.95 -21.22
CA ASP A 160 1.73 36.69 -19.99
C ASP A 160 1.84 35.74 -18.80
N ALA A 161 2.68 36.07 -17.82
CA ALA A 161 2.83 35.27 -16.59
C ALA A 161 1.49 35.11 -15.84
N LYS A 162 0.59 36.09 -15.97
CA LYS A 162 -0.75 36.05 -15.36
C LYS A 162 -1.61 34.90 -15.88
N ASP A 163 -1.46 34.56 -17.15
CA ASP A 163 -2.27 33.53 -17.81
C ASP A 163 -1.69 32.12 -17.65
N VAL A 164 -0.50 32.00 -17.04
CA VAL A 164 0.16 30.71 -16.80
C VAL A 164 -0.66 29.89 -15.82
N ARG A 165 -0.92 28.64 -16.19
CA ARG A 165 -1.61 27.66 -15.35
C ARG A 165 -0.59 26.68 -14.78
N VAL A 166 -0.70 26.44 -13.48
CA VAL A 166 0.13 25.46 -12.77
C VAL A 166 -0.80 24.40 -12.17
N ASP A 167 -0.70 23.18 -12.68
CA ASP A 167 -1.49 22.04 -12.22
C ASP A 167 -0.62 21.13 -11.35
N LEU A 168 -1.08 20.92 -10.11
CA LEU A 168 -0.49 19.98 -9.17
C LEU A 168 -1.17 18.62 -9.31
N VAL A 169 -0.44 17.64 -9.82
CA VAL A 169 -0.97 16.28 -10.09
C VAL A 169 -0.42 15.31 -9.07
N GLU A 170 -1.32 14.70 -8.29
CA GLU A 170 -0.95 13.65 -7.35
C GLU A 170 -0.51 12.38 -8.09
N ILE A 171 0.70 11.91 -7.78
CA ILE A 171 1.22 10.65 -8.30
C ILE A 171 0.82 9.54 -7.32
N PRO A 172 0.04 8.52 -7.73
CA PRO A 172 -0.21 7.38 -6.86
C PRO A 172 1.06 6.55 -6.69
N PHE A 173 1.36 6.14 -5.46
CA PHE A 173 2.53 5.32 -5.15
C PHE A 173 2.27 4.34 -3.99
N LEU A 174 3.10 3.31 -3.89
CA LEU A 174 3.00 2.29 -2.84
C LEU A 174 3.51 2.85 -1.50
N HIS A 175 2.76 2.59 -0.42
CA HIS A 175 3.18 2.96 0.93
C HIS A 175 3.74 1.72 1.63
N LEU A 176 5.04 1.50 1.53
CA LEU A 176 5.69 0.32 2.12
C LEU A 176 6.10 0.54 3.58
N ARG A 177 6.22 1.79 4.05
CA ARG A 177 6.66 2.11 5.42
C ARG A 177 5.96 1.29 6.51
N PRO A 178 4.62 1.12 6.51
CA PRO A 178 3.94 0.35 7.56
C PRO A 178 4.37 -1.13 7.63
N ARG A 179 5.01 -1.65 6.59
CA ARG A 179 5.54 -3.01 6.52
C ARG A 179 7.03 -3.08 6.84
N VAL A 180 7.77 -1.98 6.77
CA VAL A 180 9.22 -1.95 7.03
C VAL A 180 9.47 -2.20 8.53
N PRO A 181 10.32 -3.18 8.90
CA PRO A 181 10.69 -3.46 10.28
C PRO A 181 11.22 -2.21 11.02
N ALA A 182 10.85 -2.06 12.29
CA ALA A 182 11.23 -0.91 13.10
C ALA A 182 12.75 -0.78 13.24
N GLU A 183 13.48 -1.90 13.26
CA GLU A 183 14.94 -1.95 13.34
C GLU A 183 15.60 -1.35 12.08
N LEU A 184 15.00 -1.57 10.92
CA LEU A 184 15.47 -0.97 9.65
C LEU A 184 15.10 0.51 9.57
N LEU A 185 13.99 0.93 10.18
CA LEU A 185 13.64 2.35 10.28
C LEU A 185 14.52 3.11 11.28
N ALA A 186 15.05 2.44 12.31
CA ALA A 186 15.92 3.06 13.31
C ALA A 186 17.33 3.38 12.79
N SER A 187 17.82 2.61 11.82
CA SER A 187 19.10 2.85 11.14
C SER A 187 18.94 2.62 9.63
N PRO A 188 18.24 3.52 8.93
CA PRO A 188 17.83 3.26 7.55
C PRO A 188 19.00 3.42 6.60
N ASP A 189 19.38 2.30 6.01
CA ASP A 189 20.17 2.24 4.79
C ASP A 189 19.24 1.83 3.64
N TYR A 190 19.31 2.57 2.53
CA TYR A 190 18.45 2.32 1.38
C TYR A 190 18.61 0.89 0.86
N GLN A 191 19.85 0.40 0.78
CA GLN A 191 20.13 -0.92 0.23
C GLN A 191 19.59 -2.03 1.13
N SER A 192 19.66 -1.85 2.45
CA SER A 192 19.13 -2.78 3.45
C SER A 192 17.61 -2.89 3.37
N ILE A 193 16.91 -1.75 3.27
CA ILE A 193 15.45 -1.73 3.09
C ILE A 193 15.07 -2.35 1.75
N LEU A 194 15.78 -2.01 0.65
CA LEU A 194 15.53 -2.59 -0.66
C LEU A 194 15.73 -4.11 -0.67
N THR A 195 16.80 -4.60 -0.05
CA THR A 195 17.08 -6.03 0.07
C THR A 195 15.97 -6.74 0.85
N TRP A 196 15.49 -6.13 1.92
CA TRP A 196 14.34 -6.64 2.67
C TRP A 196 13.07 -6.66 1.82
N VAL A 197 12.73 -5.56 1.12
CA VAL A 197 11.56 -5.50 0.23
C VAL A 197 11.65 -6.57 -0.85
N GLN A 198 12.81 -6.71 -1.51
CA GLN A 198 13.01 -7.70 -2.56
C GLN A 198 12.82 -9.12 -2.01
N ARG A 199 13.36 -9.41 -0.83
CA ARG A 199 13.14 -10.71 -0.16
C ARG A 199 11.66 -10.96 0.10
N GLU A 200 10.92 -9.97 0.63
CA GLU A 200 9.48 -10.12 0.89
C GLU A 200 8.69 -10.36 -0.39
N VAL A 201 9.09 -9.73 -1.50
CA VAL A 201 8.48 -9.94 -2.83
C VAL A 201 8.83 -11.34 -3.37
N ASP A 202 10.08 -11.77 -3.25
CA ASP A 202 10.55 -13.07 -3.77
C ASP A 202 9.91 -14.26 -3.04
N VAL A 203 9.67 -14.12 -1.73
CA VAL A 203 8.99 -15.15 -0.93
C VAL A 203 7.47 -14.98 -0.90
N ALA A 204 6.93 -13.92 -1.54
CA ALA A 204 5.49 -13.75 -1.64
C ALA A 204 4.90 -14.93 -2.43
N PRO A 205 3.99 -15.71 -1.84
CA PRO A 205 3.48 -16.90 -2.51
C PRO A 205 2.69 -16.47 -3.75
N GLN A 206 3.02 -17.07 -4.90
CA GLN A 206 2.22 -16.93 -6.12
C GLN A 206 0.92 -17.70 -5.94
N LEU A 207 -0.08 -17.05 -5.34
CA LEU A 207 -1.36 -17.68 -5.06
C LEU A 207 -2.04 -18.10 -6.36
N LEU A 208 -2.54 -19.33 -6.37
CA LEU A 208 -3.29 -19.94 -7.45
C LEU A 208 -4.80 -19.80 -7.17
N PRO A 209 -5.62 -19.72 -8.22
CA PRO A 209 -7.07 -19.73 -8.05
C PRO A 209 -7.53 -21.00 -7.31
N LEU A 210 -8.38 -20.82 -6.30
CA LEU A 210 -9.12 -21.88 -5.63
C LEU A 210 -10.48 -22.04 -6.31
N SER A 211 -10.79 -23.23 -6.81
CA SER A 211 -12.13 -23.57 -7.30
C SER A 211 -12.68 -24.83 -6.66
N ILE A 212 -14.01 -24.97 -6.69
CA ILE A 212 -14.73 -26.09 -6.06
C ILE A 212 -15.49 -26.84 -7.14
N ASP A 213 -15.33 -28.16 -7.20
CA ASP A 213 -16.10 -29.06 -8.04
C ASP A 213 -16.97 -29.96 -7.16
N ALA A 214 -18.25 -29.59 -7.09
CA ALA A 214 -19.25 -30.31 -6.32
C ALA A 214 -19.53 -31.72 -6.86
N HIS A 215 -19.36 -31.96 -8.16
CA HIS A 215 -19.67 -33.27 -8.76
C HIS A 215 -18.56 -34.28 -8.50
N ARG A 216 -17.30 -33.83 -8.54
CA ARG A 216 -16.12 -34.68 -8.30
C ARG A 216 -15.74 -34.79 -6.82
N HIS A 217 -16.43 -34.07 -5.94
CA HIS A 217 -16.07 -33.89 -4.54
C HIS A 217 -14.61 -33.43 -4.35
N CYS A 218 -14.20 -32.43 -5.13
CA CYS A 218 -12.84 -31.92 -5.13
C CYS A 218 -12.78 -30.41 -4.96
N ILE A 219 -11.69 -29.94 -4.38
CA ILE A 219 -11.22 -28.57 -4.56
C ILE A 219 -10.03 -28.58 -5.51
N PHE A 220 -9.88 -27.52 -6.30
CA PHE A 220 -8.73 -27.31 -7.17
C PHE A 220 -7.97 -26.08 -6.71
N ILE A 221 -6.67 -26.23 -6.52
CA ILE A 221 -5.74 -25.11 -6.34
C ILE A 221 -4.93 -25.02 -7.63
N GLY A 222 -5.22 -24.02 -8.47
CA GLY A 222 -4.80 -24.00 -9.86
C GLY A 222 -5.34 -25.20 -10.61
N ALA A 223 -4.45 -26.01 -11.20
CA ALA A 223 -4.81 -27.24 -11.93
C ALA A 223 -4.78 -28.52 -11.06
N ILE A 224 -4.39 -28.41 -9.78
CA ILE A 224 -4.15 -29.58 -8.92
C ILE A 224 -5.43 -29.95 -8.16
N PRO A 225 -6.02 -31.14 -8.40
CA PRO A 225 -7.20 -31.60 -7.66
C PRO A 225 -6.85 -32.14 -6.28
N ILE A 226 -7.67 -31.82 -5.29
CA ILE A 226 -7.64 -32.36 -3.93
C ILE A 226 -9.02 -32.93 -3.61
N SER A 227 -9.09 -34.26 -3.49
CA SER A 227 -10.33 -34.97 -3.20
C SER A 227 -10.70 -34.88 -1.72
N LEU A 228 -11.90 -34.39 -1.44
CA LEU A 228 -12.45 -34.21 -0.10
C LEU A 228 -13.64 -35.13 0.10
N GLU A 229 -13.81 -35.65 1.32
CA GLU A 229 -15.06 -36.34 1.67
C GLU A 229 -16.24 -35.34 1.62
N PRO A 230 -17.49 -35.77 1.38
CA PRO A 230 -18.63 -34.86 1.24
C PRO A 230 -18.77 -33.87 2.42
N VAL A 231 -18.50 -34.32 3.65
CA VAL A 231 -18.51 -33.47 4.85
C VAL A 231 -17.36 -32.46 4.85
N GLU A 232 -16.15 -32.89 4.46
CA GLU A 232 -14.97 -32.02 4.38
C GLU A 232 -15.20 -30.94 3.32
N LEU A 233 -15.77 -31.31 2.16
CA LEU A 233 -16.09 -30.38 1.09
C LEU A 233 -17.18 -29.39 1.51
N ALA A 234 -18.25 -29.84 2.17
CA ALA A 234 -19.31 -28.95 2.66
C ALA A 234 -18.78 -27.90 3.65
N ILE A 235 -17.92 -28.34 4.58
CA ILE A 235 -17.27 -27.47 5.56
C ILE A 235 -16.35 -26.48 4.83
N TYR A 236 -15.48 -26.97 3.96
CA TYR A 236 -14.51 -26.14 3.26
C TYR A 236 -15.17 -25.11 2.35
N TRP A 237 -16.19 -25.54 1.60
CA TRP A 237 -16.97 -24.68 0.72
C TRP A 237 -17.62 -23.55 1.53
N TYR A 238 -18.22 -23.83 2.69
CA TYR A 238 -18.76 -22.77 3.54
C TYR A 238 -17.71 -21.68 3.87
N PHE A 239 -16.51 -22.06 4.30
CA PHE A 239 -15.45 -21.09 4.61
C PHE A 239 -14.92 -20.36 3.37
N ALA A 240 -14.89 -21.02 2.22
CA ALA A 240 -14.53 -20.41 0.94
C ALA A 240 -15.60 -19.40 0.49
N GLU A 241 -16.89 -19.71 0.68
CA GLU A 241 -18.01 -18.80 0.43
C GLU A 241 -17.97 -17.55 1.32
N THR A 242 -17.74 -17.73 2.62
CA THR A 242 -17.59 -16.61 3.55
C THR A 242 -16.41 -15.72 3.17
N SER A 243 -15.31 -16.33 2.73
CA SER A 243 -14.11 -15.64 2.25
C SER A 243 -14.35 -14.86 0.96
N ALA A 244 -15.06 -15.45 -0.01
CA ALA A 244 -15.37 -14.83 -1.29
C ALA A 244 -16.31 -13.61 -1.17
N LYS A 245 -17.09 -13.54 -0.08
CA LYS A 245 -18.03 -12.44 0.21
C LYS A 245 -17.38 -11.21 0.87
N ARG A 246 -16.08 -11.26 1.20
CA ARG A 246 -15.38 -10.10 1.77
C ARG A 246 -15.47 -8.88 0.83
N PRO A 247 -15.52 -7.63 1.32
CA PRO A 247 -15.39 -6.45 0.47
C PRO A 247 -14.07 -6.47 -0.31
N GLU A 248 -14.04 -5.83 -1.48
CA GLU A 248 -12.89 -5.83 -2.40
C GLU A 248 -11.63 -5.16 -1.80
N ARG A 249 -11.80 -4.21 -0.88
CA ARG A 249 -10.71 -3.40 -0.32
C ARG A 249 -10.55 -3.61 1.19
N VAL A 250 -10.46 -4.86 1.63
CA VAL A 250 -10.15 -5.20 3.03
C VAL A 250 -8.68 -5.53 3.16
N ALA A 251 -7.98 -4.85 4.06
CA ALA A 251 -6.60 -5.18 4.40
C ALA A 251 -6.51 -6.60 4.97
N ARG A 252 -5.47 -7.36 4.64
CA ARG A 252 -5.35 -8.80 5.00
C ARG A 252 -5.35 -9.01 6.52
N GLU A 253 -4.78 -8.06 7.26
CA GLU A 253 -4.79 -7.97 8.73
C GLU A 253 -6.21 -7.92 9.32
N ASP A 254 -7.18 -7.39 8.58
CA ASP A 254 -8.58 -7.28 9.00
C ASP A 254 -9.45 -8.48 8.58
N TYR A 255 -8.90 -9.48 7.88
CA TYR A 255 -9.67 -10.67 7.48
C TYR A 255 -10.28 -11.41 8.68
N GLY A 256 -9.65 -11.35 9.86
CA GLY A 256 -10.17 -11.95 11.09
C GLY A 256 -11.58 -11.46 11.46
N ARG A 257 -11.99 -10.25 11.06
CA ARG A 257 -13.34 -9.71 11.28
C ARG A 257 -14.42 -10.47 10.50
N TYR A 258 -14.02 -11.18 9.45
CA TYR A 258 -14.89 -11.96 8.56
C TYR A 258 -14.77 -13.47 8.81
N PHE A 259 -13.93 -13.87 9.78
CA PHE A 259 -13.81 -15.27 10.17
C PHE A 259 -14.95 -15.66 11.09
N GLU A 260 -15.30 -16.94 11.07
CA GLU A 260 -16.40 -17.47 11.86
C GLU A 260 -15.95 -17.75 13.29
N LYS A 261 -16.67 -17.16 14.23
CA LYS A 261 -16.38 -17.29 15.65
C LYS A 261 -17.42 -18.21 16.30
N PRO A 262 -17.00 -19.34 16.90
CA PRO A 262 -17.86 -20.11 17.79
C PRO A 262 -18.41 -19.21 18.90
N LYS A 263 -19.65 -19.43 19.31
CA LYS A 263 -20.22 -18.74 20.47
C LYS A 263 -19.57 -19.26 21.76
N ALA A 264 -19.85 -18.59 22.89
CA ALA A 264 -19.29 -18.95 24.19
C ALA A 264 -19.58 -20.40 24.62
N ASP A 265 -20.66 -20.99 24.10
CA ASP A 265 -21.03 -22.39 24.29
C ASP A 265 -20.24 -23.37 23.38
N GLY A 266 -19.24 -22.91 22.64
CA GLY A 266 -18.41 -23.71 21.74
C GLY A 266 -19.09 -24.09 20.41
N HIS A 267 -20.29 -23.59 20.13
CA HIS A 267 -21.03 -23.92 18.92
C HIS A 267 -21.04 -22.76 17.92
N PHE A 268 -20.95 -23.09 16.64
CA PHE A 268 -21.15 -22.11 15.57
C PHE A 268 -22.60 -21.59 15.56
N SER A 269 -22.81 -20.45 14.89
CA SER A 269 -24.15 -19.88 14.76
C SER A 269 -25.11 -20.83 14.03
N ARG A 270 -26.43 -20.65 14.23
CA ARG A 270 -27.44 -21.40 13.45
C ARG A 270 -27.29 -21.16 11.95
N HIS A 271 -26.91 -19.94 11.57
CA HIS A 271 -26.66 -19.60 10.17
C HIS A 271 -25.51 -20.42 9.58
N ALA A 272 -24.33 -20.38 10.22
CA ALA A 272 -23.15 -21.11 9.76
C ALA A 272 -23.40 -22.61 9.71
N SER A 273 -23.95 -23.16 10.79
CA SER A 273 -24.27 -24.59 10.90
C SER A 273 -25.28 -25.02 9.83
N GLY A 274 -26.33 -24.23 9.61
CA GLY A 274 -27.35 -24.50 8.60
C GLY A 274 -26.82 -24.41 7.16
N CYS A 275 -25.88 -23.50 6.88
CA CYS A 275 -25.21 -23.44 5.58
C CYS A 275 -24.35 -24.68 5.32
N MET A 276 -23.52 -25.10 6.28
CA MET A 276 -22.74 -26.34 6.18
C MET A 276 -23.65 -27.56 6.00
N LYS A 277 -24.76 -27.63 6.75
CA LYS A 277 -25.75 -28.71 6.63
C LYS A 277 -26.32 -28.82 5.22
N ARG A 278 -26.80 -27.70 4.67
CA ARG A 278 -27.39 -27.66 3.31
C ARG A 278 -26.37 -28.08 2.25
N LEU A 279 -25.14 -27.57 2.33
CA LEU A 279 -24.06 -27.98 1.42
C LEU A 279 -23.83 -29.49 1.52
N TYR A 280 -23.75 -30.04 2.72
CA TYR A 280 -23.58 -31.49 2.90
C TYR A 280 -24.75 -32.29 2.32
N GLU A 281 -25.99 -31.87 2.54
CA GLU A 281 -27.19 -32.52 2.00
C GLU A 281 -27.23 -32.52 0.46
N THR A 282 -26.71 -31.46 -0.18
CA THR A 282 -26.59 -31.38 -1.65
C THR A 282 -25.50 -32.30 -2.22
N LEU A 283 -24.43 -32.55 -1.47
CA LEU A 283 -23.32 -33.41 -1.89
C LEU A 283 -23.63 -34.90 -1.70
N VAL A 284 -24.47 -35.26 -0.72
CA VAL A 284 -24.82 -36.65 -0.43
C VAL A 284 -26.14 -37.04 -1.09
N GLN A 285 -26.03 -37.80 -2.18
CA GLN A 285 -27.17 -38.28 -2.98
C GLN A 285 -27.95 -39.45 -2.35
N ARG A 286 -27.36 -40.23 -1.43
CA ARG A 286 -28.00 -41.40 -0.79
C ARG A 286 -28.39 -41.14 0.66
N ASP A 287 -29.68 -41.29 1.00
CA ASP A 287 -30.23 -41.00 2.33
C ASP A 287 -29.56 -41.78 3.47
N GLU A 288 -29.17 -43.05 3.25
CA GLU A 288 -28.57 -43.91 4.27
C GLU A 288 -27.21 -43.39 4.79
N MET A 289 -26.46 -42.66 3.95
CA MET A 289 -25.16 -42.09 4.31
C MET A 289 -25.26 -40.71 4.97
N ARG A 290 -26.41 -40.04 4.89
CA ARG A 290 -26.63 -38.69 5.45
C ARG A 290 -26.56 -38.67 6.98
N GLY A 291 -26.86 -39.79 7.63
CA GLY A 291 -27.10 -39.83 9.08
C GLY A 291 -25.88 -39.54 9.97
N ARG A 292 -24.64 -39.82 9.52
CA ARG A 292 -23.47 -39.72 10.41
C ARG A 292 -23.10 -38.28 10.77
N PHE A 293 -23.02 -37.39 9.78
CA PHE A 293 -22.71 -35.98 10.04
C PHE A 293 -23.92 -35.23 10.63
N LEU A 294 -25.15 -35.57 10.20
CA LEU A 294 -26.36 -34.93 10.72
C LEU A 294 -26.57 -35.17 12.23
N LYS A 295 -26.04 -36.26 12.79
CA LYS A 295 -26.05 -36.53 14.24
C LYS A 295 -25.16 -35.58 15.05
N ALA A 296 -24.21 -34.89 14.43
CA ALA A 296 -23.35 -33.92 15.12
C ALA A 296 -24.06 -32.59 15.43
N PHE A 297 -25.26 -32.37 14.89
CA PHE A 297 -26.06 -31.18 15.14
C PHE A 297 -26.83 -31.35 16.45
N ASN A 298 -26.76 -30.34 17.32
CA ASN A 298 -27.54 -30.33 18.55
C ASN A 298 -29.05 -30.06 18.29
N LYS A 299 -29.86 -30.05 19.35
CA LYS A 299 -31.31 -29.79 19.27
C LYS A 299 -31.65 -28.43 18.63
N GLU A 300 -30.74 -27.47 18.65
CA GLU A 300 -30.88 -26.16 18.02
C GLU A 300 -30.35 -26.10 16.58
N SER A 301 -30.00 -27.26 15.99
CA SER A 301 -29.35 -27.36 14.67
C SER A 301 -28.01 -26.62 14.58
N ARG A 302 -27.22 -26.62 15.66
CA ARG A 302 -25.89 -26.01 15.71
C ARG A 302 -24.80 -27.07 15.82
N LEU A 303 -23.67 -26.82 15.14
CA LEU A 303 -22.48 -27.66 15.19
C LEU A 303 -21.51 -27.16 16.26
N ALA A 304 -21.04 -28.06 17.11
CA ALA A 304 -19.95 -27.80 18.04
C ALA A 304 -18.59 -27.80 17.31
N LEU A 305 -17.67 -26.92 17.74
CA LEU A 305 -16.32 -26.85 17.18
C LEU A 305 -15.58 -28.20 17.24
N GLU A 306 -15.76 -28.97 18.31
CA GLU A 306 -15.10 -30.27 18.49
C GLU A 306 -15.47 -31.29 17.39
N HIS A 307 -16.67 -31.18 16.80
CA HIS A 307 -17.05 -32.01 15.65
C HIS A 307 -16.41 -31.56 14.34
N LEU A 308 -15.96 -30.30 14.23
CA LEU A 308 -15.35 -29.76 13.01
C LEU A 308 -13.82 -29.90 12.99
N ARG A 309 -13.18 -29.90 14.16
CA ARG A 309 -11.70 -30.00 14.27
C ARG A 309 -11.08 -31.17 13.51
N PRO A 310 -11.62 -32.41 13.57
CA PRO A 310 -11.06 -33.52 12.79
C PRO A 310 -11.08 -33.25 11.28
N HIS A 311 -12.15 -32.63 10.78
CA HIS A 311 -12.28 -32.27 9.37
C HIS A 311 -11.30 -31.17 8.98
N PHE A 312 -11.09 -30.15 9.83
CA PHE A 312 -10.07 -29.11 9.59
C PHE A 312 -8.68 -29.72 9.46
N SER A 313 -8.32 -30.64 10.37
CA SER A 313 -7.04 -31.34 10.34
C SER A 313 -6.86 -32.22 9.09
N ASN A 314 -7.91 -32.95 8.69
CA ASN A 314 -7.87 -33.76 7.48
C ASN A 314 -7.72 -32.93 6.21
N ILE A 315 -8.50 -31.84 6.09
CA ILE A 315 -8.40 -30.91 4.96
C ILE A 315 -6.99 -30.33 4.91
N LYS A 316 -6.46 -29.85 6.05
CA LYS A 316 -5.09 -29.33 6.13
C LYS A 316 -4.08 -30.37 5.65
N ARG A 317 -4.16 -31.61 6.15
CA ARG A 317 -3.27 -32.71 5.73
C ARG A 317 -3.32 -32.93 4.22
N LYS A 318 -4.50 -33.05 3.63
CA LYS A 318 -4.69 -33.27 2.18
C LYS A 318 -4.14 -32.13 1.32
N ILE A 319 -4.25 -30.88 1.79
CA ILE A 319 -3.65 -29.71 1.13
C ILE A 319 -2.12 -29.76 1.25
N CYS A 320 -1.58 -29.97 2.46
CA CYS A 320 -0.13 -30.02 2.69
C CYS A 320 0.56 -31.17 1.95
N GLU A 321 -0.12 -32.30 1.73
CA GLU A 321 0.38 -33.41 0.92
C GLU A 321 0.63 -33.03 -0.55
N LYS A 322 -0.13 -32.07 -1.08
CA LYS A 322 0.05 -31.55 -2.45
C LYS A 322 0.93 -30.31 -2.51
N PHE A 323 0.94 -29.52 -1.44
CA PHE A 323 1.64 -28.24 -1.32
C PHE A 323 2.38 -28.16 0.02
N PRO A 324 3.62 -28.68 0.09
CA PRO A 324 4.36 -28.79 1.35
C PRO A 324 4.82 -27.43 1.89
N GLU A 325 4.94 -26.40 1.06
CA GLU A 325 5.42 -25.07 1.48
C GLU A 325 4.40 -24.39 2.41
N GLU A 326 4.77 -24.17 3.67
CA GLU A 326 3.89 -23.57 4.68
C GLU A 326 3.44 -22.15 4.30
N ASP A 327 4.32 -21.36 3.69
CA ASP A 327 4.00 -20.00 3.23
C ASP A 327 2.94 -19.96 2.15
N PHE A 328 2.80 -21.05 1.37
CA PHE A 328 1.77 -21.21 0.35
C PHE A 328 0.51 -21.86 0.94
N ASN A 329 0.62 -23.01 1.61
CA ASN A 329 -0.55 -23.78 2.04
C ASN A 329 -1.39 -23.05 3.10
N ARG A 330 -0.78 -22.18 3.93
CA ARG A 330 -1.48 -21.38 4.94
C ARG A 330 -2.62 -20.51 4.39
N TRP A 331 -2.60 -20.20 3.09
CA TRP A 331 -3.64 -19.41 2.43
C TRP A 331 -4.90 -20.22 2.14
N TYR A 332 -4.75 -21.52 1.89
CA TYR A 332 -5.84 -22.40 1.45
C TYR A 332 -6.43 -23.22 2.59
N VAL A 333 -5.76 -23.35 3.73
CA VAL A 333 -6.29 -24.10 4.87
C VAL A 333 -7.27 -23.25 5.69
N ILE A 334 -8.17 -23.91 6.42
CA ILE A 334 -9.03 -23.26 7.41
C ILE A 334 -8.14 -22.86 8.60
N SER A 335 -7.78 -21.59 8.63
CA SER A 335 -6.88 -20.97 9.59
C SER A 335 -7.61 -20.45 10.82
N THR A 336 -6.87 -20.30 11.91
CA THR A 336 -7.32 -19.64 13.13
C THR A 336 -6.68 -18.26 13.30
N ILE A 337 -7.46 -17.28 13.78
CA ILE A 337 -6.99 -15.94 14.16
C ILE A 337 -7.59 -15.60 15.53
N GLY A 338 -6.79 -14.98 16.41
CA GLY A 338 -7.22 -14.54 17.75
C GLY A 338 -6.67 -15.40 18.89
N PRO A 339 -6.80 -14.92 20.15
CA PRO A 339 -6.26 -15.60 21.33
C PRO A 339 -7.04 -16.89 21.65
N ARG A 340 -6.41 -17.79 22.42
CA ARG A 340 -7.02 -19.07 22.83
C ARG A 340 -8.30 -18.81 23.63
N GLY A 341 -9.42 -19.39 23.18
CA GLY A 341 -10.76 -19.16 23.76
C GLY A 341 -11.59 -18.10 23.03
N ASP A 342 -10.95 -17.27 22.17
CA ASP A 342 -11.62 -16.26 21.35
C ASP A 342 -11.29 -16.41 19.85
N THR A 343 -10.90 -17.63 19.45
CA THR A 343 -10.41 -17.93 18.10
C THR A 343 -11.51 -17.89 17.06
N CYS A 344 -11.26 -17.19 15.96
CA CYS A 344 -12.08 -17.18 14.76
C CYS A 344 -11.47 -18.08 13.68
N TYR A 345 -12.30 -18.70 12.85
CA TYR A 345 -11.94 -19.70 11.83
C TYR A 345 -12.27 -19.21 10.42
N GLY A 346 -11.36 -19.38 9.47
CA GLY A 346 -11.61 -18.96 8.08
C GLY A 346 -10.45 -19.24 7.14
N ILE A 347 -10.70 -19.06 5.84
CA ILE A 347 -9.67 -19.21 4.82
C ILE A 347 -9.03 -17.83 4.59
N ARG A 348 -7.69 -17.78 4.54
CA ARG A 348 -6.94 -16.52 4.40
C ARG A 348 -6.84 -16.04 2.96
N LEU A 349 -7.07 -16.90 1.98
CA LEU A 349 -7.03 -16.57 0.54
C LEU A 349 -7.96 -15.39 0.22
N ASP A 350 -7.48 -14.39 -0.55
CA ASP A 350 -8.33 -13.27 -0.97
C ASP A 350 -9.46 -13.73 -1.91
N ARG A 351 -10.59 -13.03 -1.88
CA ARG A 351 -11.75 -13.32 -2.74
C ARG A 351 -11.39 -13.33 -4.22
N GLU A 352 -10.40 -12.55 -4.66
CA GLU A 352 -9.96 -12.47 -6.05
C GLU A 352 -9.43 -13.80 -6.57
N PHE A 353 -8.99 -14.69 -5.68
CA PHE A 353 -8.51 -16.04 -6.02
C PHE A 353 -9.59 -17.11 -5.85
N ILE A 354 -10.76 -16.81 -5.27
CA ILE A 354 -11.80 -17.81 -5.03
C ILE A 354 -12.79 -17.83 -6.20
N ARG A 355 -13.02 -19.00 -6.77
CA ARG A 355 -13.98 -19.25 -7.86
C ARG A 355 -14.99 -20.29 -7.39
N LEU A 356 -16.19 -19.81 -7.06
CA LEU A 356 -17.28 -20.66 -6.60
C LEU A 356 -18.14 -21.10 -7.80
N PRO A 357 -18.78 -22.28 -7.74
CA PRO A 357 -19.73 -22.71 -8.76
C PRO A 357 -20.87 -21.69 -8.95
N GLU A 358 -21.25 -21.42 -10.20
CA GLU A 358 -22.31 -20.44 -10.55
C GLU A 358 -23.72 -20.86 -10.09
N ARG A 359 -23.94 -22.16 -9.87
CA ARG A 359 -25.20 -22.69 -9.34
C ARG A 359 -24.95 -23.42 -8.02
N ARG A 360 -25.65 -22.98 -6.98
CA ARG A 360 -25.96 -23.86 -5.84
C ARG A 360 -26.91 -24.92 -6.38
N LEU A 361 -26.44 -26.16 -6.47
CA LEU A 361 -27.26 -27.31 -6.85
C LEU A 361 -28.47 -27.44 -5.92
#